data_AF-A0ABC8T3I4-F1
#
_entry.id   AF-A0ABC8T3I4-F1
#
_cell.length_a   1.000
_cell.length_b   1.000
_cell.length_c   1.000
_cell.angle_alpha   90.00
_cell.angle_beta   90.00
_cell.angle_gamma   90.00
#
_symmetry.space_group_name_H-M   'P 1'
#
loop_
_entity.id
_entity.type
_entity.pdbx_description
1 polymer ?
#
loop_
_entity_poly.entity_id
_entity_poly.type
_entity_poly.pdbx_seq_one_letter_code
_entity_poly.pdbx_strand_id
1 'polypeptide(L)'
;MSRIEFFKVAYSKKDGQPVNDVVAQALSDMDELVSQMPESSMQSSSAIDEVFTQVMGSEQPGRVKTYDFGPSPRDVFGHKNSEVMQAM
;
A
#
# COMPACT_ATOMS: atom_id res chain seq x y z
N MET A 1 14.49 -3.94 3.43
CA MET A 1 13.31 -3.27 4.00
C MET A 1 12.19 -3.38 2.98
N SER A 2 11.08 -4.05 3.32
CA SER A 2 9.92 -4.24 2.44
C SER A 2 8.93 -3.07 2.55
N ARG A 3 7.99 -2.93 1.60
CA ARG A 3 6.93 -1.90 1.71
C ARG A 3 6.02 -2.09 2.92
N ILE A 4 5.77 -3.34 3.32
CA ILE A 4 4.99 -3.66 4.52
C ILE A 4 5.72 -3.18 5.79
N GLU A 5 7.03 -3.44 5.90
CA GLU A 5 7.85 -2.95 7.02
C GLU A 5 7.85 -1.42 7.08
N PHE A 6 8.02 -0.78 5.92
CA PHE A 6 7.99 0.68 5.82
C PHE A 6 6.62 1.25 6.21
N PHE A 7 5.53 0.67 5.71
CA PHE A 7 4.17 1.07 6.04
C PHE A 7 3.89 0.92 7.54
N LYS A 8 4.30 -0.21 8.14
CA LYS A 8 4.18 -0.44 9.58
C LYS A 8 4.88 0.65 10.40
N VAL A 9 6.12 1.00 10.04
CA VAL A 9 6.85 2.09 10.72
C VAL A 9 6.17 3.45 10.52
N ALA A 10 5.78 3.75 9.29
CA ALA A 10 5.16 5.01 8.87
C ALA A 10 3.81 5.28 9.56
N TYR A 11 3.01 4.25 9.76
CA TYR A 11 1.65 4.35 10.27
C TYR A 11 1.50 3.73 11.67
N SER A 12 2.59 3.69 12.44
CA SER A 12 2.57 3.38 13.87
C SER A 12 2.72 4.64 14.71
N LYS A 13 2.06 4.64 15.87
CA LYS A 13 2.28 5.60 16.95
C LYS A 13 3.63 5.32 17.63
N LYS A 14 4.04 6.21 18.54
CA LYS A 14 5.30 6.06 19.31
C LYS A 14 5.36 4.77 20.15
N ASP A 15 4.20 4.21 20.51
CA ASP A 15 4.07 2.96 21.25
C ASP A 15 4.07 1.70 20.35
N GLY A 16 4.20 1.88 19.02
CA GLY A 16 4.19 0.81 18.04
C GLY A 16 2.80 0.33 17.61
N GLN A 17 1.72 0.93 18.14
CA GLN A 17 0.36 0.59 17.74
C GLN A 17 -0.04 1.31 16.44
N PRO A 18 -0.91 0.71 15.61
CA PRO A 18 -1.45 1.38 14.43
C PRO A 18 -2.07 2.74 14.77
N VAL A 19 -1.91 3.72 13.88
CA VAL A 19 -2.46 5.07 14.10
C VAL A 19 -3.98 5.12 14.11
N ASN A 20 -4.66 4.20 13.42
CA ASN A 20 -6.13 4.05 13.38
C ASN A 20 -6.54 2.61 12.99
N ASP A 21 -7.85 2.33 13.06
CA ASP A 21 -8.42 1.00 12.79
C ASP A 21 -8.26 0.56 11.32
N VAL A 22 -8.26 1.51 10.37
CA VAL A 22 -8.05 1.20 8.95
C VAL A 22 -6.64 0.67 8.70
N VAL A 23 -5.63 1.28 9.33
CA VAL A 23 -4.24 0.81 9.29
C VAL A 23 -4.11 -0.51 10.02
N ALA A 24 -4.79 -0.67 11.16
CA ALA A 24 -4.77 -1.93 11.91
C ALA A 24 -5.32 -3.09 11.06
N GLN A 25 -6.44 -2.88 10.37
CA GLN A 25 -7.02 -3.86 9.47
C GLN A 25 -6.08 -4.16 8.30
N ALA A 26 -5.53 -3.14 7.63
CA ALA A 26 -4.63 -3.33 6.51
C ALA A 26 -3.36 -4.12 6.90
N LEU A 27 -2.78 -3.85 8.08
CA LEU A 27 -1.64 -4.61 8.60
C LEU A 27 -2.05 -6.07 8.92
N SER A 28 -3.23 -6.29 9.48
CA SER A 28 -3.76 -7.63 9.73
C SER A 28 -3.94 -8.43 8.43
N ASP A 29 -4.53 -7.83 7.40
CA ASP A 29 -4.75 -8.46 6.10
C ASP A 29 -3.40 -8.80 5.43
N MET A 30 -2.40 -7.92 5.56
CA MET A 30 -1.04 -8.16 5.08
C MET A 30 -0.37 -9.34 5.81
N ASP A 31 -0.43 -9.39 7.14
CA ASP A 31 0.16 -10.47 7.94
C ASP A 31 -0.52 -11.82 7.63
N GLU A 32 -1.83 -11.82 7.41
CA GLU A 32 -2.59 -13.03 7.01
C GLU A 32 -2.14 -13.54 5.63
N LEU A 33 -2.03 -12.65 4.64
CA LEU A 33 -1.58 -13.02 3.29
C LEU A 33 -0.12 -13.48 3.27
N VAL A 34 0.76 -12.83 4.04
CA VAL A 34 2.15 -13.25 4.20
C VAL A 34 2.24 -14.65 4.83
N SER A 35 1.40 -14.96 5.82
CA SER A 35 1.37 -16.27 6.47
C SER A 35 0.91 -17.41 5.55
N GLN A 36 0.20 -17.09 4.47
CA GLN A 36 -0.25 -18.06 3.46
C GLN A 36 0.77 -18.28 2.34
N MET A 37 1.83 -17.46 2.24
CA MET A 37 2.84 -17.61 1.20
C MET A 37 3.79 -18.78 1.48
N PRO A 38 4.29 -19.45 0.43
CA PRO A 38 5.36 -20.43 0.59
C PRO A 38 6.64 -19.74 1.10
N GLU A 39 7.40 -20.39 1.97
CA GLU A 39 8.63 -19.82 2.57
C GLU A 39 9.64 -19.32 1.52
N SER A 40 9.69 -19.97 0.35
CA SER A 40 10.53 -19.55 -0.78
C SER A 40 10.18 -18.15 -1.31
N SER A 41 8.90 -17.77 -1.26
CA SER A 41 8.43 -16.45 -1.68
C SER A 41 8.63 -15.39 -0.60
N MET A 42 8.61 -15.76 0.68
CA MET A 42 8.79 -14.83 1.81
C MET A 42 10.17 -14.15 1.81
N GLN A 43 11.18 -14.79 1.21
CA GLN A 43 12.53 -14.23 1.07
C GLN A 43 12.63 -13.19 -0.06
N SER A 44 11.64 -13.13 -0.95
CA SER A 44 11.64 -12.20 -2.07
C SER A 44 10.89 -10.92 -1.70
N SER A 45 11.59 -9.78 -1.76
CA SER A 45 10.97 -8.48 -1.50
C SER A 45 9.83 -8.19 -2.48
N SER A 46 9.94 -8.66 -3.73
CA SER A 46 8.92 -8.51 -4.76
C SER A 46 7.61 -9.25 -4.43
N ALA A 47 7.64 -10.47 -3.88
CA ALA A 47 6.40 -11.15 -3.49
C ALA A 47 5.74 -10.49 -2.26
N ILE A 48 6.54 -10.01 -1.31
CA ILE A 48 6.03 -9.22 -0.18
C ILE A 48 5.40 -7.92 -0.67
N ASP A 49 6.00 -7.30 -1.68
CA ASP A 49 5.49 -6.11 -2.34
C ASP A 49 4.18 -6.38 -3.10
N GLU A 50 3.99 -7.56 -3.68
CA GLU A 50 2.70 -7.96 -4.27
C GLU A 50 1.60 -8.02 -3.23
N VAL A 51 1.85 -8.57 -2.03
CA VAL A 51 0.88 -8.55 -0.92
C VAL A 51 0.50 -7.13 -0.53
N PHE A 52 1.48 -6.24 -0.41
CA PHE A 52 1.20 -4.83 -0.16
C PHE A 52 0.27 -4.24 -1.23
N THR A 53 0.50 -4.58 -2.49
CA THR A 53 -0.30 -4.12 -3.63
C THR A 53 -1.72 -4.71 -3.61
N GLN A 54 -1.87 -5.95 -3.15
CA GLN A 54 -3.16 -6.61 -3.02
C GLN A 54 -4.03 -5.94 -1.95
N VAL A 55 -3.45 -5.59 -0.79
CA VAL A 55 -4.18 -4.94 0.31
C VAL A 55 -4.44 -3.46 0.00
N MET A 56 -3.41 -2.73 -0.46
CA MET A 56 -3.51 -1.29 -0.68
C MET A 56 -4.10 -0.93 -2.05
N GLY A 57 -4.23 -1.90 -2.95
CA GLY A 57 -4.60 -1.75 -4.35
C GLY A 57 -3.42 -1.37 -5.25
N SER A 58 -3.56 -1.62 -6.56
CA SER A 58 -2.53 -1.31 -7.56
C SER A 58 -2.07 0.15 -7.52
N GLU A 59 -0.81 0.36 -7.87
CA GLU A 59 -0.29 1.70 -8.12
C GLU A 59 -1.00 2.32 -9.34
N GLN A 60 -1.01 3.65 -9.40
CA GLN A 60 -1.59 4.37 -10.52
C GLN A 60 -0.47 5.06 -11.29
N PRO A 61 -0.62 5.29 -12.61
CA PRO A 61 0.36 6.04 -13.38
C PRO A 61 0.71 7.36 -12.70
N GLY A 62 2.00 7.56 -12.40
CA GLY A 62 2.51 8.76 -11.72
C GLY A 62 2.24 8.82 -10.20
N ARG A 63 1.82 7.71 -9.56
CA ARG A 63 1.60 7.63 -8.11
C ARG A 63 2.08 6.28 -7.57
N VAL A 64 3.21 6.30 -6.88
CA VAL A 64 3.77 5.14 -6.19
C VAL A 64 3.31 5.21 -4.73
N LYS A 65 2.46 4.27 -4.31
CA LYS A 65 1.96 4.25 -2.92
C LYS A 65 3.14 4.02 -1.99
N THR A 66 3.07 4.54 -0.76
CA THR A 66 4.14 4.55 0.26
C THR A 66 5.41 5.35 -0.05
N TYR A 67 5.88 5.43 -1.29
CA TYR A 67 7.07 6.23 -1.63
C TYR A 67 6.76 7.72 -1.77
N ASP A 68 5.56 8.06 -2.27
CA ASP A 68 5.09 9.43 -2.42
C ASP A 68 4.39 9.89 -1.12
N PHE A 69 5.17 10.13 -0.07
CA PHE A 69 4.70 10.51 1.27
C PHE A 69 4.05 11.91 1.27
N GLY A 70 2.82 12.02 0.75
CA GLY A 70 2.03 13.23 0.69
C GLY A 70 0.64 12.99 0.10
N PRO A 71 -0.33 13.89 0.38
CA PRO A 71 -1.62 13.81 -0.27
C PRO A 71 -1.41 13.95 -1.78
N SER A 72 -1.93 12.99 -2.55
CA SER A 72 -1.86 13.10 -4.00
C SER A 72 -2.75 14.27 -4.44
N PRO A 73 -2.47 14.91 -5.59
CA PRO A 73 -3.38 15.91 -6.14
C PRO A 73 -4.82 15.40 -6.27
N ARG A 74 -5.05 14.09 -6.38
CA ARG A 74 -6.39 13.48 -6.37
C ARG A 74 -7.02 13.47 -4.97
N ASP A 75 -6.23 13.24 -3.92
CA ASP A 75 -6.69 13.31 -2.53
C ASP A 75 -7.06 14.75 -2.13
N VAL A 76 -6.42 15.76 -2.75
CA VAL A 76 -6.67 17.19 -2.47
C VAL A 76 -7.73 17.80 -3.39
N PHE A 77 -7.66 17.53 -4.70
CA PHE A 77 -8.44 18.22 -5.73
C PHE A 77 -9.54 17.35 -6.35
N GLY A 78 -9.69 16.09 -5.95
CA GLY A 78 -10.64 15.15 -6.54
C GLY A 78 -10.30 14.79 -8.00
N HIS A 79 -11.20 14.07 -8.66
CA HIS A 79 -11.08 13.80 -10.08
C HIS A 79 -11.40 15.07 -10.88
N LYS A 80 -10.46 15.49 -11.72
CA LYS A 80 -10.84 16.24 -12.93
C LYS A 80 -11.44 15.22 -13.89
N ASN A 81 -12.70 15.40 -14.27
CA ASN A 81 -13.35 14.62 -15.31
C ASN A 81 -12.51 14.74 -16.59
N SER A 82 -11.65 13.76 -16.86
CA SER A 82 -11.02 13.65 -18.17
C SER A 82 -12.01 12.94 -19.08
N GLU A 83 -12.99 13.67 -19.58
CA GLU A 83 -13.50 13.37 -20.92
C GLU A 83 -12.35 13.63 -21.89
N VAL A 84 -11.44 12.66 -22.05
CA VAL A 84 -10.69 12.34 -23.28
C VAL A 84 -9.84 11.12 -22.91
N MET A 85 -10.31 9.95 -23.33
CA MET A 85 -9.54 8.86 -23.98
C MET A 85 -10.45 7.62 -24.10
N GLN A 86 -11.61 7.81 -24.75
CA GLN A 86 -12.10 6.81 -25.69
C GLN A 86 -11.76 7.33 -27.08
N ALA A 87 -10.64 6.89 -27.62
CA ALA A 87 -10.39 6.85 -29.06
C ALA A 87 -9.22 5.89 -29.31
N MET A 88 -9.60 4.72 -29.87
CA MET A 88 -8.84 3.84 -30.78
C MET A 88 -7.50 3.27 -30.34
#